data_AF-A0A936WZG0-F1
#
_entry.id   AF-A0A936WZG0-F1
#
_cell.length_a   1.000
_cell.length_b   1.000
_cell.length_c   1.000
_cell.angle_alpha   90.00
_cell.angle_beta   90.00
_cell.angle_gamma   90.00
#
_symmetry.space_group_name_H-M   'P 1'
#
loop_
_entity.id
_entity.type
_entity.pdbx_description
1 polymer ?
#
loop_
_entity_poly.entity_id
_entity_poly.type
_entity_poly.pdbx_seq_one_letter_code
_entity_poly.pdbx_strand_id
1 'polypeptide(L)'
;MLLLIRIFGVKIPRSAIEGISQNLSCEATKVNGKRSHLTSPNYKAYYSANKRRMYVYMIGGSEENKYEVTWVFVDGKYLSRVLDKIQ
;
A
#
# COMPACT_ATOMS: atom_id res chain seq x y z
N MET A 1 -0.80 6.50 -9.79
CA MET A 1 -2.24 6.63 -9.43
C MET A 1 -3.01 5.29 -9.40
N LEU A 2 -2.52 4.18 -9.96
CA LEU A 2 -3.33 2.95 -10.06
C LEU A 2 -2.50 1.68 -9.82
N LEU A 3 -2.30 1.23 -8.58
CA LEU A 3 -2.05 -0.21 -8.39
C LEU A 3 -2.48 -0.76 -7.02
N LEU A 4 -2.43 0.00 -5.93
CA LEU A 4 -3.02 -0.43 -4.64
C LEU A 4 -4.52 -0.74 -4.76
N ILE A 5 -5.22 -0.05 -5.68
CA ILE A 5 -6.64 -0.27 -5.99
C ILE A 5 -6.91 -1.67 -6.53
N ARG A 6 -6.00 -2.23 -7.35
CA ARG A 6 -6.24 -3.54 -7.99
C ARG A 6 -5.94 -4.73 -7.08
N ILE A 7 -5.08 -4.56 -6.07
CA ILE A 7 -4.66 -5.65 -5.19
C ILE A 7 -5.66 -5.84 -4.05
N PHE A 8 -6.12 -4.73 -3.46
CA PHE A 8 -7.00 -4.76 -2.29
C PHE A 8 -8.42 -4.26 -2.57
N GLY A 9 -8.74 -3.85 -3.81
CA GLY A 9 -10.07 -3.39 -4.18
C GLY A 9 -10.46 -2.03 -3.61
N VAL A 10 -9.52 -1.26 -3.04
CA VAL A 10 -9.81 0.01 -2.35
C VAL A 10 -9.42 1.23 -3.17
N LYS A 11 -10.21 2.31 -3.10
CA LYS A 11 -9.89 3.59 -3.76
C LYS A 11 -9.12 4.49 -2.80
N ILE A 12 -7.95 4.96 -3.23
CA ILE A 12 -7.10 5.91 -2.49
C ILE A 12 -7.20 7.27 -3.17
N PRO A 13 -7.56 8.35 -2.45
CA PRO A 13 -7.62 9.70 -3.03
C PRO A 13 -6.21 10.22 -3.35
N ARG A 14 -6.12 11.18 -4.28
CA ARG A 14 -4.83 11.74 -4.72
C ARG A 14 -4.04 12.39 -3.57
N SER A 15 -4.72 13.06 -2.64
CA SER A 15 -4.10 13.65 -1.45
C SER A 15 -3.43 12.61 -0.54
N ALA A 16 -3.94 11.38 -0.55
CA ALA A 16 -3.37 10.30 0.26
C ALA A 16 -2.12 9.66 -0.37
N ILE A 17 -1.77 10.01 -1.60
CA ILE A 17 -0.53 9.58 -2.26
C ILE A 17 0.47 10.73 -2.44
N GLU A 18 0.14 11.93 -1.96
CA GLU A 18 1.01 13.10 -2.06
C GLU A 18 2.28 12.94 -1.21
N GLY A 19 3.43 13.31 -1.77
CA GLY A 19 4.73 13.14 -1.13
C GLY A 19 5.30 11.72 -1.19
N ILE A 20 4.61 10.78 -1.86
CA ILE A 20 5.09 9.41 -2.06
C ILE A 20 5.72 9.33 -3.45
N SER A 21 7.05 9.27 -3.48
CA SER A 21 7.86 9.26 -4.70
C SER A 21 7.96 7.88 -5.36
N GLN A 22 7.59 6.80 -4.67
CA GLN A 22 7.73 5.46 -5.22
C GLN A 22 6.63 5.12 -6.22
N ASN A 23 7.03 4.44 -7.31
CA ASN A 23 6.08 3.77 -8.19
C ASN A 23 5.37 2.69 -7.38
N LEU A 24 4.10 2.93 -7.04
CA LEU A 24 3.21 2.02 -6.34
C LEU A 24 2.86 0.75 -7.16
N SER A 25 3.67 0.39 -8.17
CA SER A 25 3.43 -0.76 -9.03
C SER A 25 3.95 -2.03 -8.36
N CYS A 26 3.07 -2.74 -7.64
CA CYS A 26 3.31 -4.16 -7.40
C CYS A 26 3.10 -4.94 -8.71
N GLU A 27 4.15 -5.22 -9.45
CA GLU A 27 4.07 -6.10 -10.60
C GLU A 27 3.66 -7.51 -10.14
N ALA A 28 2.47 -7.95 -10.55
CA ALA A 28 2.08 -9.34 -10.38
C ALA A 28 2.92 -10.17 -11.35
N THR A 29 4.00 -10.78 -10.87
CA THR A 29 4.75 -11.72 -11.69
C THR A 29 3.85 -12.93 -11.99
N LYS A 30 3.68 -13.26 -13.27
CA LYS A 30 2.98 -14.50 -13.65
C LYS A 30 4.00 -15.62 -13.59
N VAL A 31 3.89 -16.52 -12.62
CA VAL A 31 4.64 -17.77 -12.63
C VAL A 31 3.70 -18.85 -13.16
N ASN A 32 4.03 -19.43 -14.32
CA ASN A 32 3.26 -20.51 -14.96
C ASN A 32 1.76 -20.20 -15.17
N GLY A 33 1.43 -19.00 -15.65
CA GLY A 33 0.05 -18.62 -15.97
C GLY A 33 -0.87 -18.38 -14.76
N LYS A 34 -0.42 -18.69 -13.54
CA LYS A 34 -1.10 -18.34 -12.29
C LYS A 34 -0.52 -17.03 -11.76
N ARG A 35 -1.38 -16.14 -11.24
CA ARG A 35 -0.93 -14.93 -10.54
C ARG A 35 -0.06 -15.38 -9.37
N SER A 36 1.23 -15.03 -9.37
CA SER A 36 2.05 -15.27 -8.18
C SER A 36 1.50 -14.40 -7.05
N HIS A 37 1.59 -14.92 -5.82
CA HIS A 37 1.22 -14.17 -4.64
C HIS A 37 2.10 -12.92 -4.60
N LEU A 38 1.47 -11.74 -4.73
CA LEU A 38 2.12 -10.44 -4.66
C LEU A 38 2.77 -10.28 -3.28
N THR A 39 4.04 -10.66 -3.18
CA THR A 39 4.86 -10.55 -1.98
C THR A 39 5.96 -9.56 -2.29
N SER A 40 5.63 -8.27 -2.27
CA SER A 40 6.69 -7.28 -2.14
C SER A 40 7.08 -7.22 -0.66
N PRO A 41 8.37 -7.36 -0.29
CA PRO A 41 8.79 -7.23 1.10
C PRO A 41 8.46 -5.84 1.67
N ASN A 42 8.32 -4.86 0.77
CA ASN A 42 8.06 -3.47 1.11
C ASN A 42 6.58 -3.15 1.28
N TYR A 43 5.65 -4.07 1.00
CA TYR A 43 4.21 -3.82 1.09
C TYR A 43 3.54 -4.89 1.92
N LYS A 44 2.72 -4.48 2.90
CA LYS A 44 1.95 -5.40 3.74
C LYS A 44 0.52 -4.88 3.89
N ALA A 45 -0.45 -5.78 3.98
CA ALA A 45 -1.82 -5.41 4.28
C ALA A 45 -2.36 -6.26 5.41
N TYR A 46 -3.06 -5.62 6.34
CA TYR A 46 -3.62 -6.23 7.53
C TYR A 46 -5.07 -5.84 7.66
N TYR A 47 -5.91 -6.78 8.05
CA TYR A 47 -7.29 -6.51 8.46
C TYR A 47 -7.39 -6.55 9.98
N SER A 48 -8.23 -5.68 10.56
CA SER A 48 -8.66 -5.86 11.95
C SER A 48 -9.45 -7.16 12.11
N ALA A 49 -9.56 -7.67 13.34
CA ALA A 49 -10.26 -8.94 13.62
C ALA A 49 -11.70 -8.98 13.05
N ASN A 50 -12.41 -7.86 13.10
CA ASN A 50 -13.76 -7.71 12.57
C ASN A 50 -13.81 -7.36 11.06
N LYS A 51 -12.66 -7.32 10.38
CA LYS A 51 -12.48 -6.96 8.96
C LYS A 51 -12.98 -5.57 8.54
N ARG A 52 -13.41 -4.74 9.50
CA ARG A 52 -13.89 -3.37 9.22
C ARG A 52 -12.75 -2.40 8.94
N ARG A 53 -11.55 -2.66 9.47
CA ARG A 53 -10.37 -1.84 9.20
C ARG A 53 -9.39 -2.60 8.34
N MET A 54 -8.83 -1.93 7.33
CA MET A 54 -7.68 -2.40 6.58
C MET A 54 -6.54 -1.41 6.75
N TYR A 55 -5.35 -1.92 7.02
CA TYR A 55 -4.12 -1.16 7.11
C TYR A 55 -3.23 -1.61 5.96
N VAL A 56 -2.88 -0.69 5.07
CA VAL A 56 -1.92 -0.96 4.00
C VAL A 56 -0.64 -0.23 4.37
N TYR A 57 0.42 -0.99 4.59
CA TYR A 57 1.74 -0.51 4.95
C TYR A 57 2.67 -0.57 3.74
N MET A 58 3.51 0.45 3.58
CA MET A 58 4.59 0.46 2.61
C MET A 58 5.84 1.12 3.18
N ILE A 59 7.02 0.51 2.97
CA ILE A 59 8.32 1.18 3.08
C ILE A 59 8.70 1.70 1.72
N GLY A 60 9.02 2.99 1.63
CA GLY A 60 9.46 3.62 0.41
C GLY A 60 10.62 4.58 0.56
N GLY A 61 11.02 5.18 -0.58
CA GLY A 61 12.13 6.13 -0.65
C GLY A 61 13.43 5.53 -1.19
N SER A 62 14.48 6.36 -1.19
CA SER A 62 15.88 5.98 -1.44
C SER A 62 16.61 5.78 -0.11
N GLU A 63 17.86 5.31 -0.13
CA GLU A 63 18.66 5.11 1.10
C GLU A 63 18.74 6.36 1.98
N GLU A 64 18.86 7.54 1.37
CA GLU A 64 18.99 8.83 2.08
C GLU A 64 17.65 9.42 2.54
N ASN A 65 16.53 8.96 1.99
CA ASN A 65 15.21 9.53 2.23
C ASN A 65 14.16 8.42 2.32
N LYS A 66 14.39 7.45 3.23
CA LYS A 66 13.41 6.41 3.51
C LYS A 66 12.23 6.98 4.28
N TYR A 67 11.07 6.41 3.99
CA TYR A 67 9.84 6.68 4.72
C TYR A 67 9.00 5.43 4.80
N GLU A 68 8.10 5.41 5.76
CA GLU A 68 7.00 4.46 5.80
C GLU A 68 5.67 5.18 5.68
N VAL A 69 4.71 4.51 5.07
CA VAL A 69 3.35 4.99 5.00
C VAL A 69 2.39 3.88 5.40
N THR A 70 1.43 4.23 6.25
CA THR A 70 0.30 3.37 6.57
C THR A 70 -0.98 4.07 6.13
N TRP A 71 -1.68 3.52 5.15
CA TRP A 71 -3.04 3.92 4.81
C TRP A 71 -4.05 3.14 5.65
N VAL A 72 -5.03 3.85 6.19
CA VAL A 72 -6.11 3.29 7.00
C VAL A 72 -7.41 3.39 6.22
N PHE A 73 -8.09 2.26 6.10
CA PHE A 73 -9.42 2.17 5.50
C PHE A 73 -10.41 1.66 6.55
N VAL A 74 -11.63 2.19 6.53
CA VAL A 74 -12.76 1.73 7.35
C VAL A 74 -13.93 1.41 6.44
N ASP A 75 -14.47 0.20 6.54
CA ASP A 75 -15.57 -0.31 5.73
C ASP A 75 -15.32 -0.10 4.21
N GLY A 76 -14.08 -0.36 3.78
CA GLY A 76 -13.63 -0.21 2.40
C GLY A 76 -13.37 1.23 1.92
N LYS A 77 -13.58 2.23 2.78
CA LYS A 77 -13.36 3.65 2.46
C LYS A 77 -12.07 4.16 3.09
N TYR A 78 -11.34 5.00 2.37
CA TYR A 78 -10.15 5.67 2.91
C TYR A 78 -10.54 6.57 4.09
N LEU A 79 -9.83 6.44 5.21
CA LEU A 79 -10.00 7.29 6.39
C LEU A 79 -8.83 8.28 6.52
N SER A 80 -7.61 7.77 6.58
CA SER A 80 -6.41 8.58 6.82
C SER A 80 -5.15 7.84 6.38
N ARG A 81 -4.02 8.53 6.46
CA ARG A 81 -2.70 7.94 6.36
C ARG A 81 -1.78 8.49 7.44
N VAL A 82 -0.77 7.71 7.78
CA VAL A 82 0.42 8.15 8.51
C VAL A 82 1.60 8.04 7.56
N LEU A 83 2.42 9.08 7.46
CA LEU A 83 3.64 9.11 6.65
C LEU A 83 4.78 9.58 7.55
N ASP A 84 5.71 8.68 7.83
CA ASP A 84 6.83 8.94 8.72
C ASP A 84 8.16 8.75 7.98
N LYS A 85 9.14 9.60 8.29
CA LYS A 85 10.50 9.43 7.80
C LYS A 85 11.20 8.35 8.62
N ILE A 86 11.95 7.49 7.96
CA ILE A 86 12.82 6.50 8.61
C ILE A 86 14.23 7.08 8.56
N GLN A 87 14.83 7.31 9.74
CA GLN A 87 16.25 7.68 9.89
C GLN A 87 17.15 6.45 9.83
#